data_AF-A0A7S0GGQ0-F1
#
_entry.id   AF-A0A7S0GGQ0-F1
#
_cell.length_a   1.000
_cell.length_b   1.000
_cell.length_c   1.000
_cell.angle_alpha   90.00
_cell.angle_beta   90.00
_cell.angle_gamma   90.00
#
_symmetry.space_group_name_H-M   'P 1'
#
loop_
_entity.id
_entity.type
_entity.pdbx_description
1 polymer ?
#
loop_
_entity_poly.entity_id
_entity_poly.type
_entity_poly.pdbx_seq_one_letter_code
_entity_poly.pdbx_strand_id
1 'polypeptide(L)'
;IHSTCIENFIVEVSSHPRICSIEVVPEMEFLNLEAQWILQSGSHDYRPFTDAGLSGTGQVVSVSDSGLDVDNCYFWDSSGDIELNGEVDQSRRKIVQYTPYASGGDWKYGHGTHVCGTIVGH
;
A
#
# COMPACT_ATOMS: atom_id res chain seq x y z
N ILE A 1 -16.12 -0.81 -31.75
CA ILE A 1 -15.48 -2.03 -32.32
C ILE A 1 -14.78 -2.88 -31.23
N HIS A 2 -14.65 -2.42 -29.97
CA HIS A 2 -13.90 -3.16 -28.93
C HIS A 2 -14.72 -4.02 -27.93
N SER A 3 -16.03 -3.81 -27.73
CA SER A 3 -16.75 -4.51 -26.63
C SER A 3 -16.99 -5.99 -26.92
N THR A 4 -17.40 -6.34 -28.14
CA THR A 4 -17.74 -7.72 -28.53
C THR A 4 -16.56 -8.69 -28.42
N CYS A 5 -15.32 -8.18 -28.56
CA CYS A 5 -14.11 -9.00 -28.41
C CYS A 5 -13.84 -9.38 -26.95
N ILE A 6 -13.99 -8.42 -26.03
CA ILE A 6 -13.85 -8.65 -24.58
C ILE A 6 -14.98 -9.53 -24.06
N GLU A 7 -16.22 -9.31 -24.51
CA GLU A 7 -17.38 -10.10 -24.12
C GLU A 7 -17.20 -11.58 -24.50
N ASN A 8 -16.81 -11.86 -25.75
CA ASN A 8 -16.56 -13.23 -26.20
C ASN A 8 -15.38 -13.88 -25.46
N PHE A 9 -14.32 -13.12 -25.17
CA PHE A 9 -13.19 -13.62 -24.39
C PHE A 9 -13.59 -13.99 -22.95
N ILE A 10 -14.36 -13.13 -22.28
CA ILE A 10 -14.85 -13.39 -20.92
C ILE A 10 -15.74 -14.64 -20.91
N VAL A 11 -16.64 -14.81 -21.89
CA VAL A 11 -17.50 -15.99 -22.00
C VAL A 11 -16.66 -17.26 -22.15
N GLU A 12 -15.71 -17.28 -23.09
CA GLU A 12 -14.85 -18.44 -23.33
C GLU A 12 -14.04 -18.81 -22.08
N VAL A 13 -13.39 -17.82 -21.46
CA VAL A 13 -12.55 -18.00 -20.27
C VAL A 13 -13.40 -18.44 -19.07
N SER A 14 -14.61 -17.88 -18.90
CA SER A 14 -15.51 -18.24 -17.78
C SER A 14 -16.00 -19.69 -17.85
N SER A 15 -16.02 -20.28 -19.04
CA SER A 15 -16.48 -21.65 -19.25
C SER A 15 -15.38 -22.70 -18.99
N HIS A 16 -14.12 -22.28 -18.82
CA HIS A 16 -13.02 -23.21 -18.62
C HIS A 16 -13.11 -23.86 -17.22
N PRO A 17 -13.09 -25.20 -17.09
CA PRO A 17 -13.26 -25.92 -15.82
C PRO A 17 -12.16 -25.71 -14.76
N ARG A 18 -11.18 -24.84 -15.03
CA ARG A 18 -10.09 -24.48 -14.11
C ARG A 18 -10.20 -23.04 -13.61
N ILE A 19 -11.25 -22.33 -14.02
CA ILE A 19 -11.51 -20.94 -13.66
C ILE A 19 -12.70 -20.92 -12.71
N CYS A 20 -12.48 -20.37 -11.52
CA CYS A 20 -13.49 -20.32 -10.46
C CYS A 20 -14.27 -19.00 -10.45
N SER A 21 -13.63 -17.89 -10.85
CA SER A 21 -14.25 -16.57 -10.94
C SER A 21 -13.50 -15.66 -11.91
N ILE A 22 -14.20 -14.65 -12.41
CA ILE A 22 -13.67 -13.53 -13.20
C ILE A 22 -14.28 -12.26 -12.60
N GLU A 23 -13.46 -11.27 -12.32
CA GLU A 23 -13.90 -10.00 -11.76
C GLU A 23 -13.24 -8.82 -12.49
N VAL A 24 -13.98 -7.71 -12.59
CA VAL A 24 -13.43 -6.45 -13.12
C VAL A 24 -12.65 -5.77 -12.00
N VAL A 25 -11.38 -5.48 -12.24
CA VAL A 25 -10.59 -4.68 -11.31
C VAL A 25 -11.08 -3.23 -11.39
N PRO A 26 -11.61 -2.63 -10.30
CA PRO A 26 -12.03 -1.24 -10.30
C PRO A 26 -10.82 -0.30 -10.46
N GLU A 27 -11.06 0.91 -10.97
CA GLU A 27 -10.03 1.96 -10.94
C GLU A 27 -9.73 2.34 -9.48
N MET A 28 -8.46 2.29 -9.12
CA MET A 28 -8.00 2.70 -7.80
C MET A 28 -7.71 4.20 -7.81
N GLU A 29 -8.43 4.93 -6.97
CA GLU A 29 -8.19 6.36 -6.75
C GLU A 29 -7.46 6.59 -5.43
N PHE A 30 -6.57 7.59 -5.42
CA PHE A 30 -5.75 7.90 -4.27
C PHE A 30 -6.47 8.85 -3.31
N LEU A 31 -7.05 8.31 -2.23
CA LEU A 31 -7.78 9.08 -1.19
C LEU A 31 -7.10 9.02 0.19
N ASN A 32 -5.78 8.86 0.21
CA ASN A 32 -5.04 8.53 1.42
C ASN A 32 -4.92 9.61 2.48
N LEU A 33 -5.02 10.89 2.10
CA LEU A 33 -5.02 11.95 3.10
C LEU A 33 -6.19 11.79 4.07
N GLU A 34 -7.29 11.17 3.62
CA GLU A 34 -8.51 11.00 4.38
C GLU A 34 -8.71 9.59 4.97
N ALA A 35 -7.93 8.61 4.53
CA ALA A 35 -8.14 7.20 4.88
C ALA A 35 -8.11 6.95 6.40
N GLN A 36 -7.28 7.68 7.16
CA GLN A 36 -7.17 7.46 8.61
C GLN A 36 -8.47 7.78 9.36
N TRP A 37 -9.12 8.93 9.10
CA TRP A 37 -10.37 9.27 9.79
C TRP A 37 -11.57 8.56 9.15
N ILE A 38 -11.54 8.31 7.83
CA ILE A 38 -12.57 7.52 7.14
C ILE A 38 -12.66 6.11 7.74
N LEU A 39 -11.53 5.41 7.90
CA LEU A 39 -11.50 4.04 8.41
C LEU A 39 -11.86 3.95 9.89
N GLN A 40 -11.55 4.96 10.69
CA GLN A 40 -11.80 4.92 12.13
C GLN A 40 -13.23 5.37 12.49
N SER A 41 -13.78 6.35 11.78
CA SER A 41 -15.07 6.94 12.16
C SER A 41 -15.97 7.36 11.00
N GLY A 42 -15.43 7.57 9.79
CA GLY A 42 -16.16 8.17 8.68
C GLY A 42 -16.49 9.66 8.88
N SER A 43 -16.03 10.27 9.97
CA SER A 43 -16.21 11.68 10.28
C SER A 43 -14.91 12.43 10.08
N HIS A 44 -14.98 13.56 9.38
CA HIS A 44 -13.82 14.37 9.02
C HIS A 44 -12.95 14.66 10.24
N ASP A 45 -11.66 14.32 10.12
CA ASP A 45 -10.62 14.47 11.14
C ASP A 45 -10.86 13.80 12.50
N TYR A 46 -11.85 12.91 12.64
CA TYR A 46 -12.10 12.18 13.88
C TYR A 46 -11.46 10.78 13.87
N ARG A 47 -10.54 10.52 14.80
CA ARG A 47 -9.70 9.32 14.86
C ARG A 47 -9.84 8.60 16.22
N PRO A 48 -11.01 8.02 16.53
CA PRO A 48 -11.33 7.49 17.86
C PRO A 48 -10.40 6.40 18.37
N PHE A 49 -9.79 5.58 17.50
CA PHE A 49 -8.84 4.56 17.94
C PHE A 49 -7.52 5.21 18.35
N THR A 50 -7.03 6.15 17.55
CA THR A 50 -5.82 6.92 17.88
C THR A 50 -6.03 7.75 19.16
N ASP A 51 -7.18 8.41 19.31
CA ASP A 51 -7.54 9.19 20.50
C ASP A 51 -7.63 8.31 21.77
N ALA A 52 -8.01 7.05 21.62
CA ALA A 52 -8.01 6.05 22.68
C ALA A 52 -6.63 5.43 22.95
N GLY A 53 -5.57 5.90 22.29
CA GLY A 53 -4.20 5.40 22.44
C GLY A 53 -3.87 4.15 21.61
N LEU A 54 -4.77 3.71 20.72
CA LEU A 54 -4.53 2.61 19.77
C LEU A 54 -3.91 3.15 18.48
N SER A 55 -2.66 3.59 18.58
CA SER A 55 -1.89 4.19 17.49
C SER A 55 -1.07 3.19 16.66
N GLY A 56 -1.04 1.91 17.05
CA GLY A 56 -0.13 0.92 16.47
C GLY A 56 1.33 1.06 16.92
N THR A 57 1.62 1.90 17.93
CA THR A 57 2.98 2.05 18.46
C THR A 57 3.56 0.70 18.90
N GLY A 58 4.77 0.41 18.44
CA GLY A 58 5.47 -0.87 18.72
C GLY A 58 5.01 -2.05 17.86
N GLN A 59 4.07 -1.85 16.94
CA GLN A 59 3.68 -2.86 15.96
C GLN A 59 4.49 -2.70 14.67
N VAL A 60 4.85 -3.83 14.05
CA VAL A 60 5.50 -3.87 12.75
C VAL A 60 4.53 -4.48 11.75
N VAL A 61 4.34 -3.82 10.60
CA VAL A 61 3.51 -4.29 9.49
C VAL A 61 4.44 -4.55 8.30
N SER A 62 4.33 -5.72 7.69
CA SER A 62 5.03 -6.04 6.45
C SER A 62 4.13 -5.77 5.25
N VAL A 63 4.69 -5.15 4.22
CA VAL A 63 4.00 -4.79 2.97
C VAL A 63 4.80 -5.37 1.81
N SER A 64 4.12 -6.05 0.89
CA SER A 64 4.69 -6.53 -0.37
C SER A 64 3.92 -5.89 -1.52
N ASP A 65 4.56 -4.93 -2.19
CA ASP A 65 3.92 -4.06 -3.18
C ASP A 65 4.97 -3.59 -4.22
N SER A 66 4.68 -2.54 -4.98
CA SER A 66 5.52 -2.00 -6.05
C SER A 66 6.83 -1.34 -5.58
N GLY A 67 6.99 -1.18 -4.26
CA GLY A 67 8.12 -0.56 -3.59
C GLY A 67 7.67 0.59 -2.68
N LEU A 68 8.60 1.45 -2.27
CA LEU A 68 8.31 2.58 -1.41
C LEU A 68 9.30 3.71 -1.69
N ASP A 69 8.77 4.93 -1.86
CA ASP A 69 9.56 6.16 -1.91
C ASP A 69 10.00 6.53 -0.49
N VAL A 70 11.22 6.14 -0.15
CA VAL A 70 11.81 6.37 1.17
C VAL A 70 12.11 7.86 1.43
N ASP A 71 12.19 8.68 0.39
CA ASP A 71 12.45 10.11 0.49
C ASP A 71 11.18 10.95 0.66
N ASN A 72 10.00 10.32 0.56
CA ASN A 72 8.73 10.96 0.85
C ASN A 72 8.70 11.48 2.30
N CYS A 73 8.10 12.65 2.54
CA CYS A 73 8.10 13.28 3.87
C CYS A 73 7.54 12.41 5.00
N TYR A 74 6.64 11.47 4.70
CA TYR A 74 6.13 10.53 5.70
C TYR A 74 7.11 9.45 6.10
N PHE A 75 8.09 9.12 5.24
CA PHE A 75 9.01 7.98 5.39
C PHE A 75 10.47 8.39 5.58
N TRP A 76 10.84 9.59 5.14
CA TRP A 76 12.18 10.14 5.24
C TRP A 76 12.74 10.05 6.67
N ASP A 77 14.02 9.70 6.78
CA ASP A 77 14.71 9.51 8.05
C ASP A 77 16.03 10.29 8.05
N SER A 78 16.16 11.24 8.97
CA SER A 78 17.36 12.06 9.11
C SER A 78 18.57 11.30 9.65
N SER A 79 18.37 10.09 10.18
CA SER A 79 19.46 9.26 10.73
C SER A 79 20.35 8.64 9.65
N GLY A 80 19.92 8.66 8.39
CA GLY A 80 20.69 8.20 7.23
C GLY A 80 19.89 7.28 6.32
N ASP A 81 20.55 6.77 5.29
CA ASP A 81 19.93 5.94 4.25
C ASP A 81 19.45 4.59 4.81
N ILE A 82 18.38 4.05 4.23
CA ILE A 82 17.84 2.74 4.60
C ILE A 82 18.62 1.64 3.88
N GLU A 83 19.00 0.60 4.62
CA GLU A 83 19.67 -0.58 4.07
C GLU A 83 18.70 -1.42 3.24
N LEU A 84 19.08 -1.69 1.99
CA LEU A 84 18.26 -2.43 1.01
C LEU A 84 18.67 -3.91 0.90
N ASN A 85 19.07 -4.49 2.03
CA ASN A 85 19.61 -5.85 2.11
C ASN A 85 18.66 -6.82 2.85
N GLY A 86 17.49 -6.34 3.28
CA GLY A 86 16.54 -7.12 4.07
C GLY A 86 16.95 -7.36 5.51
N GLU A 87 18.00 -6.70 6.02
CA GLU A 87 18.34 -6.73 7.44
C GLU A 87 17.35 -5.86 8.24
N VAL A 88 17.12 -6.25 9.48
CA VAL A 88 16.22 -5.52 10.38
C VAL A 88 17.04 -4.52 11.20
N ASP A 89 16.67 -3.26 11.14
CA ASP A 89 17.21 -2.16 11.94
C ASP A 89 16.09 -1.46 12.72
N GLN A 90 15.96 -1.81 14.00
CA GLN A 90 14.96 -1.25 14.91
C GLN A 90 15.29 0.18 15.37
N SER A 91 16.45 0.73 15.02
CA SER A 91 16.81 2.12 15.35
C SER A 91 16.19 3.14 14.38
N ARG A 92 15.64 2.67 13.25
CA ARG A 92 15.00 3.50 12.24
C ARG A 92 13.67 4.07 12.70
N ARG A 93 13.32 5.26 12.21
CA ARG A 93 12.11 6.00 12.59
C ARG A 93 10.83 5.24 12.24
N LYS A 94 10.77 4.60 11.06
CA LYS A 94 9.57 3.91 10.54
C LYS A 94 9.90 2.64 9.75
N ILE A 95 10.81 2.73 8.79
CA ILE A 95 11.15 1.60 7.92
C ILE A 95 12.27 0.79 8.58
N VAL A 96 11.89 -0.27 9.28
CA VAL A 96 12.83 -1.12 10.02
C VAL A 96 13.43 -2.25 9.20
N GLN A 97 12.92 -2.51 8.00
CA GLN A 97 13.44 -3.52 7.07
C GLN A 97 12.97 -3.18 5.66
N TYR A 98 13.86 -3.30 4.66
CA TYR A 98 13.50 -3.19 3.25
C TYR A 98 14.19 -4.29 2.44
N THR A 99 13.40 -5.14 1.80
CA THR A 99 13.89 -6.20 0.91
C THR A 99 13.47 -5.86 -0.53
N PRO A 100 14.35 -5.28 -1.36
CA PRO A 100 14.00 -4.93 -2.73
C PRO A 100 13.90 -6.18 -3.61
N TYR A 101 12.92 -6.20 -4.52
CA TYR A 101 12.89 -7.21 -5.58
C TYR A 101 13.89 -6.89 -6.72
N ALA A 102 14.02 -5.62 -7.09
CA ALA A 102 14.93 -5.15 -8.14
C ALA A 102 15.66 -3.85 -7.78
N SER A 103 14.95 -2.86 -7.21
CA SER A 103 15.48 -1.55 -6.81
C SER A 103 14.92 -1.09 -5.46
N GLY A 104 15.59 -0.13 -4.82
CA GLY A 104 15.23 0.44 -3.51
C GLY A 104 14.24 1.59 -3.51
N GLY A 105 13.43 1.73 -4.56
CA GLY A 105 12.42 2.78 -4.67
C GLY A 105 11.12 2.21 -5.19
N ASP A 106 10.08 3.03 -5.17
CA ASP A 106 8.78 2.63 -5.70
C ASP A 106 8.75 2.66 -7.23
N TRP A 107 8.06 1.69 -7.81
CA TRP A 107 7.83 1.64 -9.24
C TRP A 107 6.82 2.71 -9.69
N LYS A 108 6.68 2.87 -11.01
CA LYS A 108 5.84 3.88 -11.65
C LYS A 108 4.44 3.94 -11.01
N TYR A 109 3.98 5.18 -10.74
CA TYR A 109 2.70 5.55 -10.11
C TYR A 109 2.61 5.45 -8.58
N GLY A 110 3.62 4.92 -7.88
CA GLY A 110 3.75 5.09 -6.44
C GLY A 110 2.75 4.29 -5.59
N HIS A 111 2.27 3.14 -6.09
CA HIS A 111 1.22 2.37 -5.43
C HIS A 111 1.64 1.89 -4.04
N GLY A 112 2.84 1.34 -3.89
CA GLY A 112 3.33 0.87 -2.59
C GLY A 112 3.59 2.02 -1.61
N THR A 113 4.04 3.18 -2.09
CA THR A 113 4.13 4.42 -1.30
C THR A 113 2.77 4.86 -0.80
N HIS A 114 1.76 4.78 -1.66
CA HIS A 114 0.37 5.02 -1.27
C HIS A 114 -0.07 4.02 -0.19
N VAL A 115 0.07 2.71 -0.41
CA VAL A 115 -0.30 1.68 0.58
C VAL A 115 0.39 1.94 1.93
N CYS A 116 1.70 2.14 1.94
CA CYS A 116 2.45 2.46 3.16
C CYS A 116 1.97 3.76 3.82
N GLY A 117 1.56 4.75 3.02
CA GLY A 117 1.00 6.02 3.49
C GLY A 117 -0.36 5.84 4.17
N THR A 118 -1.18 4.92 3.69
CA THR A 118 -2.45 4.54 4.35
C THR A 118 -2.18 3.97 5.75
N ILE A 119 -1.13 3.16 5.89
CA ILE A 119 -0.81 2.47 7.13
C ILE A 119 -0.14 3.43 8.14
N VAL A 120 0.88 4.18 7.73
CA VAL A 120 1.75 4.94 8.64
C VAL A 120 2.08 6.37 8.16
N GLY A 121 1.35 6.92 7.18
CA GLY A 121 1.54 8.28 6.67
C GLY A 121 1.09 9.38 7.64
N HIS A 122 2.04 9.91 8.42
CA HIS A 122 1.88 11.04 9.35
C HIS A 122 3.25 11.64 9.71
#